data_AF-A0A8K0T7F6-F1
#
_entry.id   AF-A0A8K0T7F6-F1
#
_cell.length_a   1.000
_cell.length_b   1.000
_cell.length_c   1.000
_cell.angle_alpha   90.00
_cell.angle_beta   90.00
_cell.angle_gamma   90.00
#
_symmetry.space_group_name_H-M   'P 1'
#
loop_
_entity.id
_entity.type
_entity.pdbx_description
1 polymer ?
#
loop_
_entity_poly.entity_id
_entity_poly.type
_entity_poly.pdbx_seq_one_letter_code
_entity_poly.pdbx_strand_id
1 'polypeptide(L)'
;MADALGIIGVIGVAGQILQLTVKFGLDWKDAPGDAKSFLKELQSLRTVLSETHSNILVDEDFKSAFEGRRSALLAEFGDPTQSTSTSSLIDACRLQLEDVLFDLKKRTQGHRLGWERLKGAFTIKKTRETVEDLQRRCLSLNSLISLDTLSLGVQTFKEVKHARQEQNDWQNEQRSKEILDWLSDDDYGAQQSDLLRRRQAGTGQWLLDSTEYQHWVAWPQTTLFCPGIPGAGKTLLTSIVVDDLQSRLTNDEHASMAYLYCNFRRQQEQTVEHLLSSILHQLAQDQPSLPEFLRNIRRKHKKNTKPSLEQLFTTLQVLMGSIPRVYIVVDALDECQLSDGSRARFLRHNVQPAIDMQGQHLRHLEVHHRYH
;
A
#
# COMPACT_ATOMS: atom_id res chain seq x y z
N MET A 1 -3.57 17.82 31.79
CA MET A 1 -2.35 18.08 32.59
C MET A 1 -2.46 17.65 34.06
N ALA A 2 -3.59 17.11 34.55
CA ALA A 2 -3.79 16.84 35.97
C ALA A 2 -2.96 15.66 36.53
N ASP A 3 -2.74 14.58 35.76
CA ASP A 3 -2.05 13.39 36.30
C ASP A 3 -0.51 13.42 36.28
N ALA A 4 0.08 14.32 35.49
CA ALA A 4 1.53 14.54 35.54
C ALA A 4 1.95 15.04 36.94
N LEU A 5 1.14 15.89 37.57
CA LEU A 5 1.39 16.41 38.92
C LEU A 5 1.30 15.30 39.99
N GLY A 6 0.36 14.36 39.83
CA GLY A 6 0.24 13.19 40.71
C GLY A 6 1.46 12.28 40.64
N ILE A 7 1.91 11.97 39.41
CA ILE A 7 3.11 11.16 39.15
C ILE A 7 4.36 11.83 39.71
N ILE A 8 4.55 13.13 39.45
CA ILE A 8 5.67 13.92 40.02
C ILE A 8 5.63 13.89 41.55
N GLY A 9 4.44 14.01 42.15
CA GLY A 9 4.26 13.94 43.60
C GLY A 9 4.74 12.61 44.19
N VAL A 10 4.33 11.49 43.60
CA VAL A 10 4.76 10.15 44.02
C VAL A 10 6.27 9.96 43.86
N ILE A 11 6.85 10.39 42.73
CA ILE A 11 8.30 10.35 42.47
C ILE A 11 9.05 11.14 43.56
N GLY A 12 8.56 12.33 43.91
CA GLY A 12 9.15 13.22 44.91
C GLY A 12 9.15 12.60 46.32
N VAL A 13 8.01 12.06 46.75
CA VAL A 13 7.87 11.43 48.08
C VAL A 13 8.74 10.16 48.15
N ALA A 14 8.71 9.32 47.12
CA ALA A 14 9.56 8.14 47.02
C ALA A 14 11.07 8.50 47.10
N GLY A 15 11.48 9.55 46.40
CA GLY A 15 12.84 10.08 46.47
C GLY A 15 13.26 10.53 47.86
N GLN A 16 12.36 11.20 48.61
CA GLN A 16 12.63 11.62 49.98
C GLN A 16 12.79 10.43 50.94
N ILE A 17 11.97 9.38 50.81
CA ILE A 17 12.08 8.17 51.63
C ILE A 17 13.42 7.46 51.36
N LEU A 18 13.81 7.31 50.08
CA LEU A 18 15.09 6.73 49.69
C LEU A 18 16.27 7.53 50.26
N GLN A 19 16.26 8.87 50.12
CA GLN A 19 17.30 9.74 50.67
C GLN A 19 17.39 9.67 52.20
N LEU A 20 16.24 9.68 52.89
CA LEU A 20 16.20 9.56 54.34
C LEU A 20 16.77 8.21 54.77
N THR A 21 16.54 7.14 54.01
CA THR A 21 17.07 5.82 54.34
C THR A 21 18.59 5.73 54.09
N VAL A 22 19.08 6.29 52.98
CA VAL A 22 20.53 6.34 52.65
C VAL A 22 21.32 7.18 53.66
N LYS A 23 20.79 8.33 54.10
CA LYS A 23 21.45 9.18 55.11
C LYS A 23 21.68 8.47 56.46
N PHE A 24 20.92 7.41 56.74
CA PHE A 24 20.89 6.76 58.05
C PHE A 24 21.70 5.46 58.13
N GLY A 25 22.31 4.97 57.05
CA GLY A 25 23.10 3.74 57.13
C GLY A 25 24.05 3.53 55.97
N LEU A 26 25.34 3.74 56.22
CA LEU A 26 26.45 3.19 55.45
C LEU A 26 26.68 1.68 55.74
N ASP A 27 26.05 1.11 56.78
CA ASP A 27 26.09 -0.32 57.16
C ASP A 27 24.79 -1.07 56.82
N TRP A 28 24.35 -1.01 55.56
CA TRP A 28 23.13 -1.67 55.07
C TRP A 28 23.14 -3.22 55.18
N LYS A 29 24.28 -3.82 55.50
CA LYS A 29 24.48 -5.27 55.49
C LYS A 29 23.44 -6.00 56.35
N ASP A 30 23.09 -5.42 57.49
CA ASP A 30 22.18 -5.99 58.51
C ASP A 30 20.71 -5.52 58.40
N ALA A 31 20.32 -4.91 57.27
CA ALA A 31 18.93 -4.48 57.10
C ALA A 31 17.94 -5.67 56.97
N PRO A 32 16.75 -5.62 57.62
CA PRO A 32 15.74 -6.66 57.49
C PRO A 32 15.33 -6.90 56.04
N GLY A 33 14.95 -8.14 55.71
CA GLY A 33 14.49 -8.51 54.36
C GLY A 33 13.35 -7.61 53.87
N ASP A 34 12.38 -7.32 54.73
CA ASP A 34 11.21 -6.50 54.38
C ASP A 34 11.59 -5.04 54.05
N ALA A 35 12.55 -4.45 54.78
CA ALA A 35 13.05 -3.11 54.49
C ALA A 35 13.80 -3.07 53.15
N LYS A 36 14.60 -4.11 52.86
CA LYS A 36 15.27 -4.26 51.56
C LYS A 36 14.26 -4.42 50.42
N SER A 37 13.18 -5.19 50.62
CA SER A 37 12.11 -5.37 49.63
C SER A 37 11.38 -4.06 49.35
N PHE A 38 10.96 -3.37 50.41
CA PHE A 38 10.29 -2.07 50.30
C PHE A 38 11.10 -1.07 49.48
N LEU A 39 12.40 -0.94 49.77
CA LEU A 39 13.27 0.02 49.11
C LEU A 39 13.49 -0.36 47.64
N LYS A 40 13.61 -1.65 47.33
CA LYS A 40 13.69 -2.15 45.96
C LYS A 40 12.41 -1.85 45.18
N GLU A 41 11.25 -2.08 45.77
CA GLU A 41 9.95 -1.81 45.17
C GLU A 41 9.69 -0.32 44.98
N LEU A 42 10.06 0.50 45.96
CA LEU A 42 9.97 1.95 45.89
C LEU A 42 10.89 2.53 44.82
N GLN A 43 12.10 2.00 44.71
CA GLN A 43 13.02 2.36 43.64
C GLN A 43 12.49 1.92 42.27
N SER A 44 11.90 0.72 42.17
CA SER A 44 11.25 0.24 40.94
C SER A 44 10.07 1.12 40.54
N LEU A 45 9.19 1.48 41.48
CA LEU A 45 8.06 2.38 41.19
C LEU A 45 8.58 3.73 40.70
N ARG A 46 9.57 4.31 41.39
CA ARG A 46 10.15 5.60 41.01
C ARG A 46 10.69 5.56 39.59
N THR A 47 11.41 4.51 39.22
CA THR A 47 11.95 4.33 37.87
C THR A 47 10.84 4.23 36.84
N VAL A 48 9.86 3.33 37.03
CA VAL A 48 8.73 3.16 36.10
C VAL A 48 7.96 4.46 35.91
N LEU A 49 7.64 5.17 37.00
CA LEU A 49 6.92 6.43 36.94
C LEU A 49 7.75 7.55 36.29
N SER A 50 9.06 7.57 36.52
CA SER A 50 9.96 8.56 35.89
C SER A 50 10.08 8.31 34.39
N GLU A 51 10.23 7.05 33.97
CA GLU A 51 10.26 6.66 32.55
C GLU A 51 8.90 6.92 31.88
N THR A 52 7.80 6.60 32.55
CA THR A 52 6.44 6.90 32.05
C THR A 52 6.22 8.41 31.92
N HIS A 53 6.66 9.20 32.90
CA HIS A 53 6.52 10.64 32.80
C HIS A 53 7.33 11.21 31.63
N SER A 54 8.62 10.88 31.55
CA SER A 54 9.54 11.46 30.58
C SER A 54 9.27 10.98 29.16
N ASN A 55 9.08 9.67 28.95
CA ASN A 55 9.07 9.06 27.62
C ASN A 55 7.66 8.87 27.05
N ILE A 56 6.60 9.05 27.85
CA ILE A 56 5.21 8.76 27.43
C ILE A 56 4.33 10.00 27.60
N LEU A 57 4.33 10.64 28.78
CA LEU A 57 3.41 11.74 29.07
C LEU A 57 3.88 13.12 28.63
N VAL A 58 5.20 13.32 28.52
CA VAL A 58 5.79 14.60 28.08
C VAL A 58 6.20 14.54 26.61
N ASP A 59 6.54 13.36 26.11
CA ASP A 59 6.93 13.14 24.73
C ASP A 59 5.75 13.39 23.76
N GLU A 60 5.92 14.33 22.83
CA GLU A 60 4.92 14.66 21.80
C GLU A 60 4.86 13.61 20.69
N ASP A 61 5.98 12.95 20.37
CA ASP A 61 6.03 11.88 19.38
C ASP A 61 5.25 10.66 19.89
N PHE A 62 5.34 10.36 21.19
CA PHE A 62 4.50 9.32 21.79
C PHE A 62 3.01 9.66 21.71
N LYS A 63 2.62 10.90 22.03
CA LYS A 63 1.20 11.32 21.97
C LYS A 63 0.66 11.28 20.54
N SER A 64 1.43 11.78 19.58
CA SER A 64 1.05 11.78 18.17
C SER A 64 0.93 10.36 17.61
N ALA A 65 1.75 9.40 18.10
CA ALA A 65 1.60 7.98 17.75
C ALA A 65 0.23 7.39 18.12
N PHE A 66 -0.49 8.01 19.07
CA PHE A 66 -1.86 7.66 19.46
C PHE A 66 -2.93 8.66 19.00
N GLU A 67 -2.60 9.63 18.14
CA GLU A 67 -3.58 10.61 17.66
C GLU A 67 -4.72 9.91 16.89
N GLY A 68 -5.97 10.13 17.33
CA GLY A 68 -7.15 9.41 16.82
C GLY A 68 -7.28 7.95 17.28
N ARG A 69 -6.48 7.50 18.26
CA ARG A 69 -6.41 6.10 18.74
C ARG A 69 -6.61 6.03 20.25
N ARG A 70 -6.95 4.84 20.77
CA ARG A 70 -7.00 4.59 22.22
C ARG A 70 -5.65 4.08 22.72
N SER A 71 -5.09 4.76 23.72
CA SER A 71 -4.02 4.23 24.58
C SER A 71 -4.62 3.90 25.94
N ALA A 72 -4.27 2.74 26.50
CA ALA A 72 -4.70 2.31 27.82
C ALA A 72 -4.12 3.23 28.91
N LEU A 73 -2.88 3.71 28.75
CA LEU A 73 -2.28 4.69 29.66
C LEU A 73 -2.89 6.08 29.49
N LEU A 74 -3.02 6.59 28.27
CA LEU A 74 -3.58 7.93 28.04
C LEU A 74 -5.09 7.97 28.31
N ALA A 75 -5.83 6.87 28.18
CA ALA A 75 -7.21 6.81 28.64
C ALA A 75 -7.32 6.93 30.17
N GLU A 76 -6.32 6.43 30.88
CA GLU A 76 -6.25 6.52 32.35
C GLU A 76 -5.66 7.85 32.84
N PHE A 77 -4.81 8.53 32.05
CA PHE A 77 -4.07 9.75 32.46
C PHE A 77 -4.38 11.03 31.64
N GLY A 78 -5.19 10.94 30.60
CA GLY A 78 -5.37 11.97 29.57
C GLY A 78 -6.55 12.91 29.78
N ASP A 79 -7.64 12.46 30.42
CA ASP A 79 -8.83 13.29 30.68
C ASP A 79 -8.82 13.83 32.13
N PRO A 80 -8.60 15.14 32.34
CA PRO A 80 -8.55 15.74 33.68
C PRO A 80 -9.92 15.84 34.38
N THR A 81 -11.02 15.47 33.71
CA THR A 81 -12.38 15.62 34.27
C THR A 81 -12.98 14.33 34.83
N GLN A 82 -12.34 13.18 34.60
CA GLN A 82 -12.79 11.88 35.12
C GLN A 82 -11.76 11.34 36.10
N SER A 83 -12.17 11.08 37.35
CA SER A 83 -11.35 10.33 38.29
C SER A 83 -11.25 8.89 37.81
N THR A 84 -10.21 8.59 37.05
CA THR A 84 -9.93 7.24 36.56
C THR A 84 -9.47 6.34 37.71
N SER A 85 -9.60 5.02 37.52
CA SER A 85 -9.10 4.05 38.49
C SER A 85 -7.63 4.31 38.78
N THR A 86 -6.83 4.69 37.77
CA THR A 86 -5.38 4.88 37.94
C THR A 86 -4.99 6.21 38.58
N SER A 87 -5.67 7.33 38.28
CA SER A 87 -5.43 8.60 38.99
C SER A 87 -5.68 8.46 40.50
N SER A 88 -6.78 7.76 40.85
CA SER A 88 -7.08 7.42 42.24
C SER A 88 -6.03 6.50 42.88
N LEU A 89 -5.43 5.58 42.11
CA LEU A 89 -4.33 4.72 42.56
C LEU A 89 -3.03 5.50 42.76
N ILE A 90 -2.73 6.51 41.94
CA ILE A 90 -1.55 7.37 42.11
C ILE A 90 -1.71 8.26 43.34
N ASP A 91 -2.88 8.88 43.51
CA ASP A 91 -3.16 9.72 44.68
C ASP A 91 -3.14 8.91 45.98
N ALA A 92 -3.78 7.73 45.99
CA ALA A 92 -3.70 6.84 47.15
C ALA A 92 -2.25 6.39 47.43
N CYS A 93 -1.42 6.22 46.38
CA CYS A 93 -0.02 5.82 46.54
C CYS A 93 0.78 6.97 47.15
N ARG A 94 0.53 8.21 46.69
CA ARG A 94 1.14 9.41 47.25
C ARG A 94 0.81 9.51 48.73
N LEU A 95 -0.47 9.41 49.11
CA LEU A 95 -0.91 9.51 50.50
C LEU A 95 -0.30 8.43 51.39
N GLN A 96 -0.21 7.18 50.92
CA GLN A 96 0.43 6.09 51.68
C GLN A 96 1.94 6.33 51.86
N LEU A 97 2.63 6.79 50.82
CA LEU A 97 4.06 7.12 50.92
C LEU A 97 4.30 8.36 51.81
N GLU A 98 3.41 9.35 51.79
CA GLU A 98 3.49 10.53 52.65
C GLU A 98 3.33 10.16 54.12
N ASP A 99 2.42 9.25 54.44
CA ASP A 99 2.22 8.72 55.79
C ASP A 99 3.45 7.93 56.28
N VAL A 100 4.02 7.06 55.43
CA VAL A 100 5.29 6.37 55.74
C VAL A 100 6.43 7.37 55.95
N LEU A 101 6.54 8.38 55.07
CA LEU A 101 7.54 9.43 55.19
C LEU A 101 7.37 10.24 56.47
N PHE A 102 6.13 10.54 56.86
CA PHE A 102 5.81 11.23 58.11
C PHE A 102 6.23 10.41 59.32
N ASP A 103 5.89 9.12 59.37
CA ASP A 103 6.27 8.21 60.45
C ASP A 103 7.79 8.04 60.56
N LEU A 104 8.48 7.94 59.42
CA LEU A 104 9.93 7.92 59.37
C LEU A 104 10.51 9.24 59.91
N LYS A 105 10.06 10.40 59.42
CA LYS A 105 10.53 11.73 59.88
C LYS A 105 10.31 11.93 61.39
N LYS A 106 9.13 11.60 61.91
CA LYS A 106 8.80 11.71 63.34
C LYS A 106 9.77 10.93 64.22
N ARG A 107 10.18 9.74 63.77
CA ARG A 107 11.13 8.88 64.51
C ARG A 107 12.59 9.32 64.37
N THR A 108 12.90 10.14 63.36
CA THR A 108 14.25 10.72 63.16
C THR A 108 14.54 11.98 63.99
N GLN A 109 13.51 12.66 64.54
CA GLN A 109 13.68 13.91 65.30
C GLN A 109 14.12 13.73 66.77
N GLY A 110 14.37 12.49 67.24
CA GLY A 110 14.78 12.22 68.62
C GLY A 110 16.30 12.20 68.82
N HIS A 111 16.78 12.65 70.00
CA HIS A 111 18.20 12.77 70.38
C HIS A 111 19.03 11.46 70.40
N ARG A 112 18.46 10.29 70.10
CA ARG A 112 19.18 9.02 69.90
C ARG A 112 18.91 8.50 68.49
N LEU A 113 19.80 8.83 67.57
CA LEU A 113 19.84 8.35 66.19
C LEU A 113 20.43 6.93 66.19
N GLY A 114 19.66 5.93 65.78
CA GLY A 114 20.13 4.55 65.72
C GLY A 114 19.30 3.71 64.76
N TRP A 115 19.99 2.90 63.95
CA TRP A 115 19.42 2.00 62.95
C TRP A 115 18.28 1.11 63.50
N GLU A 116 18.38 0.66 64.75
CA GLU A 116 17.35 -0.16 65.40
C GLU A 116 15.97 0.52 65.56
N ARG A 117 15.92 1.86 65.69
CA ARG A 117 14.63 2.59 65.71
C ARG A 117 14.00 2.70 64.33
N LEU A 118 14.85 2.85 63.30
CA LEU A 118 14.44 2.92 61.91
C LEU A 118 13.96 1.55 61.42
N LYS A 119 14.67 0.50 61.81
CA LYS A 119 14.28 -0.91 61.64
C LYS A 119 12.85 -1.17 62.13
N GLY A 120 12.53 -0.72 63.35
CA GLY A 120 11.18 -0.80 63.90
C GLY A 120 10.12 0.08 63.22
N ALA A 121 10.49 0.96 62.27
CA ALA A 121 9.53 1.66 61.42
C ALA A 121 9.12 0.81 60.20
N PHE A 122 10.01 -0.06 59.71
CA PHE A 122 9.74 -0.94 58.57
C PHE A 122 9.11 -2.28 58.97
N THR A 123 9.28 -2.73 60.22
CA THR A 123 8.66 -3.98 60.71
C THR A 123 7.20 -3.83 61.15
N ILE A 124 6.62 -2.62 61.09
CA ILE A 124 5.23 -2.39 61.51
C ILE A 124 4.29 -2.93 60.43
N LYS A 125 3.21 -3.59 60.87
CA LYS A 125 2.16 -4.16 60.00
C LYS A 125 1.71 -3.20 58.90
N LYS A 126 1.49 -1.92 59.24
CA LYS A 126 1.12 -0.85 58.31
C LYS A 126 2.14 -0.68 57.16
N THR A 127 3.43 -0.68 57.46
CA THR A 127 4.50 -0.53 56.44
C THR A 127 4.56 -1.74 55.52
N ARG A 128 4.37 -2.95 56.06
CA ARG A 128 4.27 -4.18 55.25
C ARG A 128 3.07 -4.15 54.31
N GLU A 129 1.91 -3.72 54.78
CA GLU A 129 0.72 -3.54 53.93
C GLU A 129 1.01 -2.53 52.81
N THR A 130 1.73 -1.43 53.10
CA THR A 130 2.17 -0.48 52.07
C THR A 130 3.11 -1.11 51.04
N VAL A 131 4.00 -2.02 51.42
CA VAL A 131 4.89 -2.77 50.49
C VAL A 131 4.04 -3.61 49.52
N GLU A 132 3.14 -4.43 50.06
CA GLU A 132 2.27 -5.31 49.27
C GLU A 132 1.34 -4.50 48.34
N ASP A 133 0.86 -3.34 48.80
CA ASP A 133 0.10 -2.39 47.98
C ASP A 133 0.94 -1.76 46.86
N LEU A 134 2.16 -1.33 47.17
CA LEU A 134 3.10 -0.72 46.23
C LEU A 134 3.47 -1.71 45.12
N GLN A 135 3.76 -2.95 45.49
CA GLN A 135 4.06 -4.03 44.55
C GLN A 135 2.90 -4.27 43.58
N ARG A 136 1.67 -4.37 44.09
CA ARG A 136 0.46 -4.55 43.25
C ARG A 136 0.29 -3.41 42.24
N ARG A 137 0.57 -2.17 42.65
CA ARG A 137 0.46 -0.98 41.78
C ARG A 137 1.54 -0.94 40.70
N CYS A 138 2.79 -1.27 41.04
CA CYS A 138 3.87 -1.45 40.06
C CYS A 138 3.50 -2.46 38.97
N LEU A 139 2.96 -3.61 39.37
CA LEU A 139 2.53 -4.65 38.43
C LEU A 139 1.41 -4.17 37.50
N SER A 140 0.45 -3.41 38.04
CA SER A 140 -0.65 -2.84 37.25
C SER A 140 -0.15 -1.83 36.21
N LEU A 141 0.72 -0.89 36.61
CA LEU A 141 1.27 0.12 35.71
C LEU A 141 2.11 -0.51 34.59
N ASN A 142 2.97 -1.48 34.93
CA ASN A 142 3.76 -2.21 33.93
C ASN A 142 2.89 -2.96 32.92
N SER A 143 1.74 -3.48 33.37
CA SER A 143 0.79 -4.16 32.48
C SER A 143 0.17 -3.19 31.46
N LEU A 144 -0.18 -1.97 31.89
CA LEU A 144 -0.71 -0.93 31.00
C LEU A 144 0.33 -0.47 29.96
N ILE A 145 1.58 -0.24 30.38
CA ILE A 145 2.70 0.10 29.48
C ILE A 145 2.91 -1.01 28.44
N SER A 146 2.89 -2.26 28.88
CA SER A 146 3.07 -3.42 28.01
C SER A 146 1.95 -3.54 26.97
N LEU A 147 0.70 -3.28 27.34
CA LEU A 147 -0.44 -3.29 26.40
C LEU A 147 -0.30 -2.21 25.33
N ASP A 148 0.06 -0.98 25.71
CA ASP A 148 0.25 0.11 24.74
C ASP A 148 1.46 -0.14 23.83
N THR A 149 2.54 -0.71 24.38
CA THR A 149 3.74 -1.10 23.61
C THR A 149 3.40 -2.15 22.56
N LEU A 150 2.63 -3.19 22.93
CA LEU A 150 2.17 -4.21 22.01
C LEU A 150 1.19 -3.65 20.98
N SER A 151 0.27 -2.78 21.41
CA SER A 151 -0.70 -2.11 20.53
C SER A 151 0.02 -1.29 19.46
N LEU A 152 0.96 -0.43 19.86
CA LEU A 152 1.81 0.32 18.93
C LEU A 152 2.59 -0.63 18.00
N GLY A 153 3.25 -1.65 18.55
CA GLY A 153 4.04 -2.59 17.76
C GLY A 153 3.23 -3.29 16.66
N VAL A 154 2.00 -3.74 16.97
CA VAL A 154 1.10 -4.36 15.99
C VAL A 154 0.64 -3.35 14.94
N GLN A 155 0.34 -2.12 15.33
CA GLN A 155 -0.13 -1.09 14.39
C GLN A 155 0.99 -0.58 13.49
N THR A 156 2.16 -0.27 14.03
CA THR A 156 3.35 0.07 13.26
C THR A 156 3.70 -1.03 12.28
N PHE A 157 3.60 -2.31 12.69
CA PHE A 157 3.79 -3.42 11.76
C PHE A 157 2.78 -3.41 10.60
N LYS A 158 1.50 -3.13 10.88
CA LYS A 158 0.46 -3.00 9.84
C LYS A 158 0.76 -1.84 8.90
N GLU A 159 1.04 -0.65 9.42
CA GLU A 159 1.35 0.54 8.61
C GLU A 159 2.57 0.32 7.73
N VAL A 160 3.66 -0.22 8.30
CA VAL A 160 4.88 -0.56 7.54
C VAL A 160 4.59 -1.62 6.47
N LYS A 161 3.74 -2.61 6.77
CA LYS A 161 3.33 -3.62 5.79
C LYS A 161 2.51 -2.99 4.64
N HIS A 162 1.58 -2.10 4.94
CA HIS A 162 0.79 -1.37 3.95
C HIS A 162 1.66 -0.47 3.08
N ALA A 163 2.52 0.36 3.69
CA ALA A 163 3.44 1.22 2.97
C ALA A 163 4.39 0.42 2.08
N ARG A 164 4.87 -0.75 2.53
CA ARG A 164 5.70 -1.63 1.71
C ARG A 164 4.94 -2.22 0.53
N GLN A 165 3.66 -2.53 0.70
CA GLN A 165 2.82 -3.04 -0.37
C GLN A 165 2.57 -1.96 -1.43
N GLU A 166 2.15 -0.76 -1.01
CA GLU A 166 1.98 0.40 -1.89
C GLU A 166 3.27 0.72 -2.66
N GLN A 167 4.42 0.67 -1.99
CA GLN A 167 5.71 0.88 -2.63
C GLN A 167 6.04 -0.19 -3.69
N ASN A 168 5.71 -1.46 -3.42
CA ASN A 168 5.91 -2.53 -4.39
C ASN A 168 4.97 -2.40 -5.60
N ASP A 169 3.72 -2.04 -5.36
CA ASP A 169 2.71 -1.84 -6.39
C ASP A 169 3.12 -0.68 -7.30
N TRP A 170 3.52 0.46 -6.71
CA TRP A 170 4.06 1.59 -7.45
C TRP A 170 5.30 1.22 -8.29
N GLN A 171 6.26 0.48 -7.72
CA GLN A 171 7.43 0.01 -8.48
C GLN A 171 7.04 -0.92 -9.64
N ASN A 172 6.04 -1.78 -9.43
CA ASN A 172 5.57 -2.69 -10.47
C ASN A 172 4.85 -1.95 -11.60
N GLU A 173 4.05 -0.93 -11.28
CA GLU A 173 3.42 -0.04 -12.26
C GLU A 173 4.47 0.72 -13.08
N GLN A 174 5.46 1.33 -12.42
CA GLN A 174 6.54 2.05 -13.12
C GLN A 174 7.31 1.12 -14.06
N ARG A 175 7.70 -0.07 -13.61
CA ARG A 175 8.38 -1.06 -14.47
C ARG A 175 7.50 -1.51 -15.63
N SER A 176 6.20 -1.66 -15.41
CA SER A 176 5.27 -2.08 -16.46
C SER A 176 5.16 -0.99 -17.52
N LYS A 177 5.01 0.27 -17.10
CA LYS A 177 5.01 1.45 -17.97
C LYS A 177 6.31 1.56 -18.77
N GLU A 178 7.48 1.40 -18.13
CA GLU A 178 8.77 1.42 -18.83
C GLU A 178 8.90 0.35 -19.92
N ILE A 179 8.26 -0.82 -19.74
CA ILE A 179 8.25 -1.88 -20.75
C ILE A 179 7.27 -1.54 -21.87
N LEU A 180 6.10 -1.01 -21.54
CA LEU A 180 5.08 -0.58 -22.50
C LEU A 180 5.61 0.54 -23.40
N ASP A 181 6.16 1.60 -22.82
CA ASP A 181 6.81 2.72 -23.53
C ASP A 181 8.00 2.23 -24.38
N TRP A 182 8.69 1.17 -23.92
CA TRP A 182 9.77 0.55 -24.70
C TRP A 182 9.27 -0.22 -25.92
N LEU A 183 8.06 -0.79 -25.90
CA LEU A 183 7.47 -1.46 -27.06
C LEU A 183 7.08 -0.42 -28.13
N SER A 184 6.22 0.52 -27.79
CA SER A 184 5.71 1.54 -28.72
C SER A 184 5.38 2.83 -27.98
N ASP A 185 5.56 3.95 -28.67
CA ASP A 185 5.16 5.30 -28.26
C ASP A 185 3.90 5.79 -28.99
N ASP A 186 3.26 4.93 -29.79
CA ASP A 186 2.02 5.26 -30.47
C ASP A 186 0.85 5.34 -29.47
N ASP A 187 0.23 6.51 -29.40
CA ASP A 187 -1.06 6.73 -28.75
C ASP A 187 -2.13 7.10 -29.80
N TYR A 188 -2.95 6.11 -30.17
CA TYR A 188 -4.09 6.32 -31.06
C TYR A 188 -5.33 6.88 -30.33
N GLY A 189 -5.30 7.02 -29.00
CA GLY A 189 -6.41 7.52 -28.19
C GLY A 189 -6.78 8.96 -28.48
N ALA A 190 -5.78 9.83 -28.71
CA ALA A 190 -6.01 11.21 -29.13
C ALA A 190 -6.72 11.28 -30.49
N GLN A 191 -6.25 10.49 -31.46
CA GLN A 191 -6.86 10.40 -32.80
C GLN A 191 -8.29 9.84 -32.73
N GLN A 192 -8.51 8.80 -31.93
CA GLN A 192 -9.84 8.22 -31.69
C GLN A 192 -10.80 9.27 -31.13
N SER A 193 -10.40 9.99 -30.08
CA SER A 193 -11.21 11.03 -29.45
C SER A 193 -11.57 12.16 -30.43
N ASP A 194 -10.61 12.56 -31.27
CA ASP A 194 -10.83 13.58 -32.29
C ASP A 194 -11.79 13.13 -33.40
N LEU A 195 -11.72 11.88 -33.83
CA LEU A 195 -12.64 11.31 -34.82
C LEU A 195 -14.07 11.23 -34.27
N LEU A 196 -14.23 10.75 -33.04
CA LEU A 196 -15.54 10.69 -32.37
C LEU A 196 -16.13 12.08 -32.13
N ARG A 197 -15.32 13.08 -31.75
CA ARG A 197 -15.78 14.47 -31.60
C ARG A 197 -16.35 15.05 -32.89
N ARG A 198 -15.85 14.61 -34.05
CA ARG A 198 -16.32 15.07 -35.38
C ARG A 198 -17.53 14.29 -35.88
N ARG A 199 -17.84 13.14 -35.26
CA ARG A 199 -18.98 12.28 -35.63
C ARG A 199 -20.30 13.06 -35.46
N GLN A 200 -21.15 13.01 -36.47
CA GLN A 200 -22.55 13.45 -36.35
C GLN A 200 -23.40 12.30 -35.81
N ALA A 201 -24.33 12.61 -34.91
CA ALA A 201 -25.21 11.59 -34.31
C ALA A 201 -25.92 10.75 -35.39
N GLY A 202 -25.99 9.44 -35.17
CA GLY A 202 -26.57 8.48 -36.12
C GLY A 202 -25.65 8.04 -37.28
N THR A 203 -24.51 8.73 -37.49
CA THR A 203 -23.53 8.30 -38.51
C THR A 203 -22.98 6.92 -38.17
N GLY A 204 -22.89 6.06 -39.18
CA GLY A 204 -22.31 4.71 -39.09
C GLY A 204 -23.19 3.67 -38.40
N GLN A 205 -24.39 4.02 -37.96
CA GLN A 205 -25.28 3.06 -37.27
C GLN A 205 -25.65 1.86 -38.15
N TRP A 206 -25.85 2.10 -39.46
CA TRP A 206 -26.13 1.06 -40.43
C TRP A 206 -25.06 -0.05 -40.46
N LEU A 207 -23.79 0.27 -40.16
CA LEU A 207 -22.71 -0.70 -40.12
C LEU A 207 -22.82 -1.55 -38.85
N LEU A 208 -23.06 -0.91 -37.70
CA LEU A 208 -23.26 -1.60 -36.43
C LEU A 208 -24.49 -2.52 -36.49
N ASP A 209 -25.56 -2.10 -37.17
CA ASP A 209 -26.77 -2.91 -37.31
C ASP A 209 -26.65 -4.00 -38.39
N SER A 210 -25.57 -4.02 -39.17
CA SER A 210 -25.38 -5.00 -40.24
C SER A 210 -25.19 -6.42 -39.70
N THR A 211 -25.68 -7.40 -40.45
CA THR A 211 -25.51 -8.82 -40.12
C THR A 211 -24.05 -9.23 -40.08
N GLU A 212 -23.23 -8.64 -40.94
CA GLU A 212 -21.80 -8.89 -41.09
C GLU A 212 -21.03 -8.43 -39.85
N TYR A 213 -21.34 -7.24 -39.33
CA TYR A 213 -20.74 -6.73 -38.10
C TYR A 213 -21.16 -7.55 -36.88
N GLN A 214 -22.47 -7.80 -36.71
CA GLN A 214 -22.96 -8.58 -35.58
C GLN A 214 -22.38 -10.00 -35.57
N HIS A 215 -22.25 -10.61 -36.75
CA HIS A 215 -21.59 -11.91 -36.89
C HIS A 215 -20.12 -11.84 -36.48
N TRP A 216 -19.38 -10.82 -36.95
CA TRP A 216 -17.98 -10.64 -36.61
C TRP A 216 -17.73 -10.44 -35.11
N VAL A 217 -18.59 -9.68 -34.43
CA VAL A 217 -18.48 -9.50 -32.97
C VAL A 217 -18.82 -10.80 -32.23
N ALA A 218 -19.87 -11.50 -32.63
CA ALA A 218 -20.36 -12.68 -31.91
C ALA A 218 -19.40 -13.89 -32.04
N TRP A 219 -18.93 -14.17 -33.24
CA TRP A 219 -18.26 -15.44 -33.55
C TRP A 219 -16.74 -15.31 -33.56
N PRO A 220 -16.01 -16.32 -33.08
CA PRO A 220 -14.55 -16.31 -33.13
C PRO A 220 -14.03 -16.59 -34.55
N GLN A 221 -12.74 -16.27 -34.78
CA GLN A 221 -12.02 -16.57 -36.02
C GLN A 221 -12.65 -15.93 -37.26
N THR A 222 -13.33 -14.80 -37.10
CA THR A 222 -13.92 -14.05 -38.20
C THR A 222 -13.08 -12.85 -38.58
N THR A 223 -12.98 -12.60 -39.88
CA THR A 223 -12.44 -11.35 -40.43
C THR A 223 -13.56 -10.59 -41.13
N LEU A 224 -13.76 -9.33 -40.75
CA LEU A 224 -14.63 -8.41 -41.46
C LEU A 224 -13.77 -7.49 -42.33
N PHE A 225 -14.07 -7.45 -43.62
CA PHE A 225 -13.35 -6.61 -44.58
C PHE A 225 -14.30 -5.54 -45.11
N CYS A 226 -13.94 -4.26 -44.93
CA CYS A 226 -14.74 -3.12 -45.32
C CYS A 226 -14.03 -2.30 -46.41
N PRO A 227 -14.20 -2.67 -47.69
CA PRO A 227 -13.65 -1.90 -48.80
C PRO A 227 -14.48 -0.64 -49.06
N GLY A 228 -13.83 0.45 -49.42
CA GLY A 228 -14.53 1.66 -49.84
C GLY A 228 -13.67 2.58 -50.69
N ILE A 229 -14.30 3.40 -51.52
CA ILE A 229 -13.59 4.41 -52.31
C ILE A 229 -12.89 5.44 -51.41
N PRO A 230 -11.82 6.10 -51.86
CA PRO A 230 -11.26 7.26 -51.16
C PRO A 230 -12.35 8.30 -50.83
N GLY A 231 -12.32 8.84 -49.60
CA GLY A 231 -13.33 9.80 -49.14
C GLY A 231 -14.64 9.21 -48.62
N ALA A 232 -14.85 7.89 -48.66
CA ALA A 232 -16.10 7.25 -48.20
C ALA A 232 -16.34 7.27 -46.67
N GLY A 233 -15.48 7.94 -45.88
CA GLY A 233 -15.61 8.01 -44.42
C GLY A 233 -15.15 6.77 -43.67
N LYS A 234 -14.30 5.92 -44.29
CA LYS A 234 -13.75 4.68 -43.70
C LYS A 234 -13.13 4.87 -42.31
N THR A 235 -12.21 5.81 -42.16
CA THR A 235 -11.60 6.15 -40.86
C THR A 235 -12.62 6.54 -39.79
N LEU A 236 -13.68 7.26 -40.16
CA LEU A 236 -14.77 7.59 -39.23
C LEU A 236 -15.56 6.33 -38.86
N LEU A 237 -15.87 5.45 -39.82
CA LEU A 237 -16.51 4.16 -39.53
C LEU A 237 -15.64 3.28 -38.62
N THR A 238 -14.32 3.26 -38.83
CA THR A 238 -13.38 2.54 -37.97
C THR A 238 -13.44 3.07 -36.54
N SER A 239 -13.43 4.39 -36.34
CA SER A 239 -13.57 4.99 -35.00
C SER A 239 -14.89 4.62 -34.31
N ILE A 240 -15.98 4.47 -35.08
CA ILE A 240 -17.28 4.07 -34.57
C ILE A 240 -17.26 2.61 -34.11
N VAL A 241 -16.58 1.73 -34.84
CA VAL A 241 -16.40 0.33 -34.42
C VAL A 241 -15.56 0.25 -33.14
N VAL A 242 -14.46 1.01 -33.06
CA VAL A 242 -13.62 1.06 -31.85
C VAL A 242 -14.41 1.53 -30.64
N ASP A 243 -15.26 2.55 -30.79
CA ASP A 243 -16.13 3.09 -29.73
C ASP A 243 -17.19 2.09 -29.25
N ASP A 244 -17.84 1.39 -30.19
CA ASP A 244 -18.80 0.34 -29.86
C ASP A 244 -18.12 -0.83 -29.12
N LEU A 245 -16.94 -1.26 -29.55
CA LEU A 245 -16.17 -2.29 -28.88
C LEU A 245 -15.72 -1.84 -27.48
N GLN A 246 -15.15 -0.64 -27.32
CA GLN A 246 -14.77 -0.11 -26.00
C GLN A 246 -15.96 -0.14 -25.03
N SER A 247 -17.16 0.26 -25.51
CA SER A 247 -18.38 0.24 -24.72
C SER A 247 -18.79 -1.18 -24.32
N ARG A 248 -18.66 -2.17 -25.21
CA ARG A 248 -18.97 -3.58 -24.91
C ARG A 248 -17.96 -4.22 -23.96
N LEU A 249 -16.69 -3.84 -24.07
CA LEU A 249 -15.58 -4.49 -23.37
C LEU A 249 -15.26 -3.86 -22.01
N THR A 250 -15.87 -2.73 -21.65
CA THR A 250 -15.57 -1.97 -20.42
C THR A 250 -15.57 -2.82 -19.14
N ASN A 251 -16.36 -3.90 -19.08
CA ASN A 251 -16.42 -4.82 -17.92
C ASN A 251 -16.13 -6.29 -18.30
N ASP A 252 -15.52 -6.55 -19.45
CA ASP A 252 -15.21 -7.89 -19.92
C ASP A 252 -13.73 -8.21 -19.70
N GLU A 253 -13.41 -8.76 -18.53
CA GLU A 253 -12.04 -9.18 -18.18
C GLU A 253 -11.49 -10.31 -19.06
N HIS A 254 -12.32 -10.88 -19.94
CA HIS A 254 -11.94 -11.97 -20.84
C HIS A 254 -11.70 -11.50 -22.28
N ALA A 255 -11.67 -10.19 -22.51
CA ALA A 255 -11.44 -9.63 -23.83
C ALA A 255 -10.43 -8.47 -23.81
N SER A 256 -9.70 -8.30 -24.90
CA SER A 256 -8.82 -7.15 -25.12
C SER A 256 -8.91 -6.68 -26.55
N MET A 257 -8.55 -5.42 -26.79
CA MET A 257 -8.61 -4.83 -28.13
C MET A 257 -7.33 -4.07 -28.46
N ALA A 258 -6.94 -4.13 -29.72
CA ALA A 258 -5.98 -3.21 -30.29
C ALA A 258 -6.55 -2.57 -31.55
N TYR A 259 -6.23 -1.31 -31.78
CA TYR A 259 -6.60 -0.62 -33.00
C TYR A 259 -5.46 0.23 -33.56
N LEU A 260 -5.44 0.36 -34.88
CA LEU A 260 -4.39 1.06 -35.62
C LEU A 260 -5.03 2.01 -36.64
N TYR A 261 -4.48 3.22 -36.73
CA TYR A 261 -4.80 4.17 -37.79
C TYR A 261 -3.59 4.35 -38.72
N CYS A 262 -3.55 3.59 -39.82
CA CYS A 262 -2.51 3.72 -40.82
C CYS A 262 -2.63 5.07 -41.55
N ASN A 263 -1.49 5.65 -41.95
CA ASN A 263 -1.45 6.96 -42.59
C ASN A 263 -0.30 7.02 -43.59
N PHE A 264 -0.64 7.23 -44.86
CA PHE A 264 0.34 7.29 -45.95
C PHE A 264 1.46 8.33 -45.74
N ARG A 265 1.22 9.39 -44.95
CA ARG A 265 2.23 10.42 -44.66
C ARG A 265 3.29 9.96 -43.67
N ARG A 266 3.02 8.91 -42.89
CA ARG A 266 3.91 8.32 -41.88
C ARG A 266 4.50 6.98 -42.32
N GLN A 267 4.51 6.70 -43.62
CA GLN A 267 4.97 5.41 -44.18
C GLN A 267 6.36 4.97 -43.71
N GLN A 268 7.28 5.91 -43.47
CA GLN A 268 8.64 5.60 -42.99
C GLN A 268 8.67 5.18 -41.51
N GLU A 269 7.65 5.56 -40.74
CA GLU A 269 7.50 5.22 -39.31
C GLU A 269 6.64 3.96 -39.12
N GLN A 270 5.74 3.66 -40.07
CA GLN A 270 4.78 2.54 -40.02
C GLN A 270 5.34 1.24 -40.62
N THR A 271 6.46 0.75 -40.08
CA THR A 271 6.98 -0.60 -40.44
C THR A 271 6.15 -1.71 -39.80
N VAL A 272 6.29 -2.96 -40.27
CA VAL A 272 5.60 -4.12 -39.67
C VAL A 272 5.93 -4.26 -38.19
N GLU A 273 7.20 -4.09 -37.84
CA GLU A 273 7.69 -4.15 -36.46
C GLU A 273 7.00 -3.09 -35.60
N HIS A 274 6.79 -1.89 -36.15
CA HIS A 274 6.13 -0.81 -35.44
C HIS A 274 4.66 -1.13 -35.16
N LEU A 275 3.92 -1.57 -36.19
CA LEU A 275 2.51 -1.95 -36.06
C LEU A 275 2.31 -3.11 -35.07
N LEU A 276 3.17 -4.14 -35.14
CA LEU A 276 3.12 -5.26 -34.19
C LEU A 276 3.50 -4.84 -32.77
N SER A 277 4.48 -3.94 -32.61
CA SER A 277 4.83 -3.41 -31.30
C SER A 277 3.69 -2.59 -30.70
N SER A 278 2.95 -1.84 -31.52
CA SER A 278 1.78 -1.07 -31.08
C SER A 278 0.61 -1.98 -30.68
N ILE A 279 0.32 -3.03 -31.46
CA ILE A 279 -0.69 -4.04 -31.06
C ILE A 279 -0.28 -4.71 -29.74
N LEU A 280 0.98 -5.15 -29.65
CA LEU A 280 1.48 -5.79 -28.44
C LEU A 280 1.42 -4.86 -27.22
N HIS A 281 1.73 -3.57 -27.41
CA HIS A 281 1.62 -2.54 -26.40
C HIS A 281 0.18 -2.43 -25.87
N GLN A 282 -0.80 -2.21 -26.76
CA GLN A 282 -2.21 -2.04 -26.39
C GLN A 282 -2.76 -3.29 -25.67
N LEU A 283 -2.54 -4.48 -26.24
CA LEU A 283 -3.03 -5.73 -25.63
C LEU A 283 -2.39 -6.01 -24.26
N ALA A 284 -1.11 -5.65 -24.07
CA ALA A 284 -0.41 -5.82 -22.81
C ALA A 284 -0.84 -4.79 -21.75
N GLN A 285 -1.19 -3.57 -22.19
CA GLN A 285 -1.71 -2.51 -21.33
C GLN A 285 -3.11 -2.85 -20.79
N ASP A 286 -3.94 -3.52 -21.59
CA ASP A 286 -5.29 -3.95 -21.21
C ASP A 286 -5.29 -5.11 -20.18
N GLN A 287 -4.13 -5.74 -19.89
CA GLN A 287 -4.07 -6.84 -18.92
C GLN A 287 -4.04 -6.33 -17.47
N PRO A 288 -4.64 -7.07 -16.51
CA PRO A 288 -4.59 -6.73 -15.08
C PRO A 288 -3.16 -6.62 -14.52
N SER A 289 -2.21 -7.34 -15.12
CA SER A 289 -0.79 -7.22 -14.79
C SER A 289 0.06 -7.57 -16.01
N LEU A 290 1.19 -6.89 -16.17
CA LEU A 290 2.09 -7.15 -17.30
C LEU A 290 2.70 -8.56 -17.21
N PRO A 291 2.48 -9.43 -18.21
CA PRO A 291 2.96 -10.80 -18.20
C PRO A 291 4.49 -10.93 -18.04
N GLU A 292 4.93 -11.95 -17.29
CA GLU A 292 6.34 -12.15 -16.95
C GLU A 292 7.24 -12.40 -18.19
N PHE A 293 6.70 -12.97 -19.27
CA PHE A 293 7.47 -13.17 -20.50
C PHE A 293 7.87 -11.84 -21.16
N LEU A 294 7.02 -10.79 -21.08
CA LEU A 294 7.35 -9.45 -21.57
C LEU A 294 8.47 -8.81 -20.74
N ARG A 295 8.41 -8.97 -19.41
CA ARG A 295 9.49 -8.53 -18.50
C ARG A 295 10.82 -9.22 -18.84
N ASN A 296 10.78 -10.52 -19.12
CA ASN A 296 11.96 -11.29 -19.49
C ASN A 296 12.55 -10.86 -20.83
N ILE A 297 11.71 -10.57 -21.83
CA ILE A 297 12.16 -10.03 -23.11
C ILE A 297 12.84 -8.68 -22.89
N ARG A 298 12.22 -7.74 -22.15
CA ARG A 298 12.83 -6.44 -21.85
C ARG A 298 14.21 -6.58 -21.20
N ARG A 299 14.37 -7.51 -20.25
CA ARG A 299 15.63 -7.75 -19.52
C ARG A 299 16.77 -8.22 -20.43
N LYS A 300 16.45 -8.95 -21.50
CA LYS A 300 17.44 -9.41 -22.50
C LYS A 300 17.90 -8.31 -23.45
N HIS A 301 17.17 -7.20 -23.52
CA HIS A 301 17.46 -6.07 -24.40
C HIS A 301 18.22 -4.96 -23.67
N LYS A 302 19.18 -4.33 -24.36
CA LYS A 302 19.85 -3.12 -23.87
C LYS A 302 18.88 -1.93 -23.95
N LYS A 303 19.20 -0.82 -23.27
CA LYS A 303 18.32 0.36 -23.18
C LYS A 303 17.78 0.87 -24.52
N ASN A 304 18.55 0.76 -25.62
CA ASN A 304 18.21 1.34 -26.92
C ASN A 304 17.95 0.29 -28.03
N THR A 305 17.67 -0.96 -27.67
CA THR A 305 17.38 -2.01 -28.66
C THR A 305 15.90 -2.34 -28.65
N LYS A 306 15.27 -2.44 -29.82
CA LYS A 306 13.90 -2.92 -29.99
C LYS A 306 13.89 -4.45 -30.24
N PRO A 307 12.77 -5.15 -29.98
CA PRO A 307 12.60 -6.55 -30.38
C PRO A 307 12.74 -6.71 -31.90
N SER A 308 13.27 -7.85 -32.35
CA SER A 308 13.20 -8.23 -33.76
C SER A 308 11.77 -8.58 -34.17
N LEU A 309 11.51 -8.59 -35.47
CA LEU A 309 10.22 -8.99 -36.02
C LEU A 309 9.77 -10.37 -35.47
N GLU A 310 10.63 -11.39 -35.54
CA GLU A 310 10.35 -12.74 -35.04
C GLU A 310 10.03 -12.77 -33.53
N GLN A 311 10.73 -11.95 -32.73
CA GLN A 311 10.44 -11.82 -31.31
C GLN A 311 9.06 -11.20 -31.09
N LEU A 312 8.70 -10.13 -31.81
CA LEU A 312 7.37 -9.52 -31.72
C LEU A 312 6.27 -10.52 -32.06
N PHE A 313 6.43 -11.26 -33.17
CA PHE A 313 5.51 -12.33 -33.57
C PHE A 313 5.29 -13.35 -32.46
N THR A 314 6.37 -13.97 -31.98
CA THR A 314 6.29 -15.01 -30.95
C THR A 314 5.64 -14.48 -29.68
N THR A 315 5.99 -13.26 -29.29
CA THR A 315 5.51 -12.61 -28.07
C THR A 315 4.03 -12.27 -28.16
N LEU A 316 3.59 -11.75 -29.30
CA LEU A 316 2.21 -11.43 -29.58
C LEU A 316 1.34 -12.69 -29.61
N GLN A 317 1.82 -13.77 -30.23
CA GLN A 317 1.14 -15.07 -30.22
C GLN A 317 0.94 -15.61 -28.81
N VAL A 318 1.99 -15.56 -27.97
CA VAL A 318 1.89 -15.99 -26.56
C VAL A 318 0.90 -15.13 -25.78
N LEU A 319 0.92 -13.81 -25.97
CA LEU A 319 0.00 -12.90 -25.29
C LEU A 319 -1.45 -13.20 -25.70
N MET A 320 -1.73 -13.23 -27.01
CA MET A 320 -3.07 -13.45 -27.53
C MET A 320 -3.61 -14.84 -27.14
N GLY A 321 -2.75 -15.85 -27.06
CA GLY A 321 -3.12 -17.18 -26.56
C GLY A 321 -3.51 -17.22 -25.08
N SER A 322 -3.14 -16.21 -24.30
CA SER A 322 -3.55 -16.07 -22.90
C SER A 322 -4.86 -15.28 -22.72
N ILE A 323 -5.34 -14.62 -23.77
CA ILE A 323 -6.53 -13.76 -23.73
C ILE A 323 -7.70 -14.49 -24.40
N PRO A 324 -8.83 -14.73 -23.70
CA PRO A 324 -9.94 -15.51 -24.27
C PRO A 324 -10.60 -14.88 -25.49
N ARG A 325 -10.52 -13.56 -25.69
CA ARG A 325 -11.02 -12.89 -26.89
C ARG A 325 -10.17 -11.69 -27.25
N VAL A 326 -9.70 -11.62 -28.49
CA VAL A 326 -8.91 -10.47 -28.96
C VAL A 326 -9.57 -9.86 -30.20
N TYR A 327 -9.75 -8.55 -30.18
CA TYR A 327 -10.21 -7.76 -31.32
C TYR A 327 -9.06 -6.92 -31.86
N ILE A 328 -8.79 -7.02 -33.15
CA ILE A 328 -7.82 -6.16 -33.84
C ILE A 328 -8.56 -5.37 -34.92
N VAL A 329 -8.44 -4.05 -34.89
CA VAL A 329 -9.10 -3.14 -35.84
C VAL A 329 -8.05 -2.31 -36.55
N VAL A 330 -7.99 -2.39 -37.89
CA VAL A 330 -6.97 -1.70 -38.68
C VAL A 330 -7.62 -0.84 -39.76
N ASP A 331 -7.41 0.48 -39.65
CA ASP A 331 -7.79 1.46 -40.68
C ASP A 331 -6.69 1.64 -41.70
N ALA A 332 -7.05 1.70 -42.98
CA ALA A 332 -6.20 2.08 -44.11
C ALA A 332 -4.89 1.26 -44.22
N LEU A 333 -4.94 -0.05 -43.96
CA LEU A 333 -3.76 -0.94 -44.02
C LEU A 333 -3.04 -0.88 -45.38
N ASP A 334 -3.76 -0.56 -46.47
CA ASP A 334 -3.19 -0.35 -47.79
C ASP A 334 -2.27 0.87 -47.91
N GLU A 335 -2.33 1.82 -46.97
CA GLU A 335 -1.49 3.02 -46.96
C GLU A 335 -0.10 2.79 -46.36
N CYS A 336 0.16 1.65 -45.74
CA CYS A 336 1.50 1.30 -45.24
C CYS A 336 2.41 0.81 -46.37
N GLN A 337 3.68 1.26 -46.40
CA GLN A 337 4.72 0.73 -47.30
C GLN A 337 5.21 -0.64 -46.82
N LEU A 338 4.29 -1.59 -46.76
CA LEU A 338 4.61 -2.99 -46.59
C LEU A 338 5.10 -3.48 -47.94
N SER A 339 6.39 -3.83 -48.07
CA SER A 339 6.88 -4.54 -49.25
C SER A 339 5.96 -5.74 -49.53
N ASP A 340 5.78 -6.13 -50.79
CA ASP A 340 4.74 -7.10 -51.19
C ASP A 340 4.83 -8.43 -50.40
N GLY A 341 6.03 -8.81 -49.94
CA GLY A 341 6.26 -9.93 -49.02
C GLY A 341 5.92 -9.65 -47.54
N SER A 342 6.07 -8.41 -47.05
CA SER A 342 5.77 -7.99 -45.68
C SER A 342 4.28 -7.79 -45.42
N ARG A 343 3.49 -7.34 -46.40
CA ARG A 343 2.02 -7.28 -46.30
C ARG A 343 1.43 -8.68 -46.28
N ALA A 344 1.87 -9.51 -47.23
CA ALA A 344 1.49 -10.92 -47.25
C ALA A 344 1.97 -11.66 -46.00
N ARG A 345 3.12 -11.31 -45.40
CA ARG A 345 3.56 -11.85 -44.11
C ARG A 345 2.76 -11.29 -42.93
N PHE A 346 2.39 -10.01 -42.94
CA PHE A 346 1.54 -9.44 -41.89
C PHE A 346 0.19 -10.18 -41.84
N LEU A 347 -0.44 -10.34 -43.00
CA LEU A 347 -1.72 -11.03 -43.17
C LEU A 347 -1.60 -12.56 -42.98
N ARG A 348 -0.67 -13.23 -43.69
CA ARG A 348 -0.49 -14.70 -43.63
C ARG A 348 0.23 -15.21 -42.39
N HIS A 349 1.01 -14.39 -41.68
CA HIS A 349 1.76 -14.83 -40.50
C HIS A 349 1.21 -14.30 -39.17
N ASN A 350 0.43 -13.20 -39.13
CA ASN A 350 -0.18 -12.70 -37.89
C ASN A 350 -1.67 -12.99 -37.80
N VAL A 351 -2.43 -12.74 -38.87
CA VAL A 351 -3.89 -12.95 -38.84
C VAL A 351 -4.19 -14.42 -39.05
N GLN A 352 -3.59 -15.06 -40.05
CA GLN A 352 -3.91 -16.45 -40.41
C GLN A 352 -3.39 -17.55 -39.44
N PRO A 353 -2.15 -17.53 -38.93
CA PRO A 353 -1.66 -18.60 -38.04
C PRO A 353 -2.06 -18.40 -36.58
N ALA A 354 -2.39 -17.16 -36.15
CA ALA A 354 -3.07 -16.97 -34.87
C ALA A 354 -4.51 -17.54 -34.92
N ILE A 355 -5.13 -17.57 -36.11
CA ILE A 355 -6.37 -18.30 -36.37
C ILE A 355 -6.11 -19.82 -36.43
N ASP A 356 -5.01 -20.29 -37.04
CA ASP A 356 -4.77 -21.72 -37.34
C ASP A 356 -4.01 -22.51 -36.24
N MET A 357 -3.13 -21.91 -35.43
CA MET A 357 -2.32 -22.63 -34.41
C MET A 357 -2.96 -22.72 -33.02
N GLN A 358 -3.88 -21.82 -32.66
CA GLN A 358 -4.60 -21.86 -31.39
C GLN A 358 -6.05 -21.53 -31.64
N GLY A 359 -6.85 -22.58 -31.83
CA GLY A 359 -8.26 -22.44 -32.12
C GLY A 359 -8.99 -21.54 -31.13
N GLN A 360 -9.87 -20.69 -31.68
CA GLN A 360 -11.13 -20.18 -31.10
C GLN A 360 -11.24 -18.71 -30.65
N HIS A 361 -10.27 -17.79 -30.79
CA HIS A 361 -10.39 -16.52 -30.02
C HIS A 361 -10.06 -15.16 -30.70
N LEU A 362 -9.46 -15.13 -31.90
CA LEU A 362 -9.10 -13.88 -32.60
C LEU A 362 -10.21 -13.37 -33.54
N ARG A 363 -10.47 -12.06 -33.55
CA ARG A 363 -11.33 -11.34 -34.49
C ARG A 363 -10.60 -10.15 -35.09
N HIS A 364 -10.74 -9.97 -36.40
CA HIS A 364 -9.97 -8.96 -37.14
C HIS A 364 -10.86 -8.13 -38.07
N LEU A 365 -10.77 -6.81 -38.01
CA LEU A 365 -11.45 -5.89 -38.92
C LEU A 365 -10.42 -5.13 -39.74
N GLU A 366 -10.54 -5.19 -41.06
CA GLU A 366 -9.72 -4.42 -41.98
C GLU A 366 -10.54 -3.48 -42.85
N VAL A 367 -10.11 -2.23 -42.93
CA VAL A 367 -10.79 -1.18 -43.68
C VAL A 367 -9.82 -0.60 -44.72
N HIS A 368 -10.09 -0.78 -46.02
CA HIS A 368 -9.13 -0.46 -47.11
C HIS A 368 -9.71 0.49 -48.17
N HIS A 369 -8.83 1.20 -48.88
CA HIS A 369 -9.21 1.93 -50.09
C HIS A 369 -9.32 1.00 -51.31
N ARG A 370 -10.39 1.16 -52.11
CA ARG A 370 -10.43 0.57 -53.45
C ARG A 370 -9.63 1.46 -54.41
N TYR A 371 -8.55 0.91 -54.96
CA TYR A 371 -7.97 1.38 -56.21
C TYR A 371 -8.38 0.39 -57.31
N HIS A 372 -9.03 0.91 -58.36
CA HIS A 372 -9.49 0.14 -59.52
C HIS A 372 -8.34 -0.13 -60.49
#